data_AF-A0A0F3MPW1-F1
#
_entry.id   AF-A0A0F3MPW1-F1
#
_cell.length_a   1.000
_cell.length_b   1.000
_cell.length_c   1.000
_cell.angle_alpha   90.00
_cell.angle_beta   90.00
_cell.angle_gamma   90.00
#
_symmetry.space_group_name_H-M   'P 1'
#
loop_
_entity.id
_entity.type
_entity.pdbx_description
1 polymer ?
#
loop_
_entity_poly.entity_id
_entity_poly.type
_entity_poly.pdbx_seq_one_letter_code
_entity_poly.pdbx_strand_id
1 'polypeptide(L)'
;MQEMMLSVLGIGGKVFVLDYGRSFKRTCLILGGSYIEFDMKNPMSINPFSEVPENDTEKAIEARSDFLSSFPSILATMAAPQYGTSDLQQPMLQKALISVWQNKGSKAEITDIADWLLARKESYAQELGNISFY
;
A
#
# COMPACT_ATOMS: atom_id res chain seq x y z
N MET A 1 -19.76 -16.10 10.32
CA MET A 1 -18.51 -15.32 10.40
C MET A 1 -18.30 -14.69 11.77
N GLN A 2 -19.27 -13.94 12.32
CA GLN A 2 -19.17 -13.37 13.68
C GLN A 2 -18.93 -14.41 14.79
N GLU A 3 -19.67 -15.53 14.78
CA GLU A 3 -19.47 -16.66 15.73
C GLU A 3 -18.05 -17.25 15.70
N MET A 4 -17.47 -17.39 14.50
CA MET A 4 -16.10 -17.87 14.32
C MET A 4 -15.10 -16.85 14.91
N MET A 5 -15.33 -15.56 14.65
CA MET A 5 -14.55 -14.46 15.21
C MET A 5 -14.52 -14.50 16.73
N LEU A 6 -15.70 -14.63 17.35
CA LEU A 6 -15.86 -14.69 18.81
C LEU A 6 -15.18 -15.93 19.39
N SER A 7 -15.32 -17.09 18.74
CA SER A 7 -14.65 -18.32 19.16
C SER A 7 -13.12 -18.17 19.15
N VAL A 8 -12.55 -17.56 18.10
CA VAL A 8 -11.10 -17.32 17.99
C VAL A 8 -10.62 -16.33 19.07
N LEU A 9 -11.36 -15.24 19.29
CA LEU A 9 -11.04 -14.28 20.34
C LEU A 9 -11.18 -14.91 21.74
N GLY A 10 -12.17 -15.78 21.95
CA GLY A 10 -12.43 -16.46 23.21
C GLY A 10 -11.32 -17.40 23.67
N ILE A 11 -10.52 -17.94 22.74
CA ILE A 11 -9.32 -18.72 23.03
C ILE A 11 -8.04 -17.87 23.09
N GLY A 12 -8.16 -16.54 23.07
CA GLY A 12 -7.02 -15.61 23.06
C GLY A 12 -6.36 -15.40 21.70
N GLY A 13 -6.99 -15.84 20.61
CA GLY A 13 -6.53 -15.60 19.24
C GLY A 13 -6.68 -14.14 18.81
N LYS A 14 -6.06 -13.78 17.68
CA LYS A 14 -6.19 -12.46 17.05
C LYS A 14 -7.05 -12.56 15.80
N VAL A 15 -7.88 -11.55 15.56
CA VAL A 15 -8.73 -11.48 14.37
C VAL A 15 -8.58 -10.12 13.69
N PHE A 16 -8.34 -10.16 12.38
CA PHE A 16 -8.34 -9.00 11.49
C PHE A 16 -9.48 -9.16 10.47
N VAL A 17 -10.27 -8.09 10.28
CA VAL A 17 -11.43 -8.09 9.37
C VAL A 17 -11.32 -6.93 8.40
N LEU A 18 -11.37 -7.22 7.10
CA LEU A 18 -11.53 -6.22 6.05
C LEU A 18 -13.03 -5.97 5.84
N ASP A 19 -13.54 -4.89 6.45
CA ASP A 19 -14.98 -4.62 6.54
C ASP A 19 -15.42 -3.49 5.61
N TYR A 20 -15.73 -3.84 4.35
CA TYR A 20 -16.23 -2.87 3.36
C TYR A 20 -17.58 -2.25 3.75
N GLY A 21 -18.44 -3.02 4.44
CA GLY A 21 -19.82 -2.61 4.77
C GLY A 21 -19.99 -1.96 6.15
N ARG A 22 -18.90 -1.77 6.92
CA ARG A 22 -18.92 -1.26 8.30
C ARG A 22 -19.78 -2.08 9.26
N SER A 23 -20.08 -3.33 8.91
CA SER A 23 -20.97 -4.22 9.65
C SER A 23 -20.34 -4.75 10.95
N PHE A 24 -19.01 -4.75 11.03
CA PHE A 24 -18.26 -5.22 12.19
C PHE A 24 -17.81 -4.09 13.12
N LYS A 25 -17.98 -2.82 12.74
CA LYS A 25 -17.55 -1.66 13.54
C LYS A 25 -18.06 -1.72 14.98
N ARG A 26 -19.38 -1.89 15.16
CA ARG A 26 -19.99 -1.94 16.50
C ARG A 26 -19.46 -3.11 17.33
N THR A 27 -19.37 -4.29 16.72
CA THR A 27 -18.87 -5.51 17.38
C THR A 27 -17.40 -5.36 17.78
N CYS A 28 -16.56 -4.82 16.90
CA CYS A 28 -15.15 -4.56 17.16
C CYS A 28 -14.97 -3.66 18.40
N LEU A 29 -15.72 -2.56 18.47
CA LEU A 29 -15.66 -1.62 19.59
C LEU A 29 -16.17 -2.22 20.91
N ILE A 30 -17.26 -3.01 20.88
CA ILE A 30 -17.80 -3.69 22.09
C ILE A 30 -16.78 -4.69 22.65
N LEU A 31 -16.02 -5.36 21.78
CA LEU A 31 -14.99 -6.32 22.16
C LEU A 31 -13.65 -5.65 22.55
N GLY A 32 -13.60 -4.32 22.62
CA GLY A 32 -12.38 -3.57 22.98
C GLY A 32 -11.32 -3.55 21.88
N GLY A 33 -11.69 -3.86 20.63
CA GLY A 33 -10.79 -3.81 19.48
C GLY A 33 -10.66 -2.40 18.88
N SER A 34 -9.73 -2.28 17.93
CA SER A 34 -9.51 -1.05 17.16
C SER A 34 -10.15 -1.15 15.78
N TYR A 35 -11.01 -0.19 15.45
CA TYR A 35 -11.58 -0.05 14.11
C TYR A 35 -10.84 1.05 13.35
N ILE A 36 -10.16 0.68 12.26
CA ILE A 36 -9.41 1.60 11.41
C ILE A 36 -10.32 2.00 10.24
N GLU A 37 -10.58 3.30 10.09
CA GLU A 37 -11.34 3.83 8.96
C GLU A 37 -10.65 5.07 8.38
N PHE A 38 -10.66 5.18 7.06
CA PHE A 38 -10.25 6.38 6.35
C PHE A 38 -11.46 7.32 6.26
N ASP A 39 -11.41 8.42 7.01
CA ASP A 39 -12.46 9.45 7.06
C ASP A 39 -11.85 10.83 6.78
N MET A 40 -12.55 11.65 6.00
CA MET A 40 -12.11 13.03 5.70
C MET A 40 -12.06 13.91 6.95
N LYS A 41 -12.85 13.61 7.99
CA LYS A 41 -12.82 14.37 9.25
C LYS A 41 -11.69 13.94 10.19
N ASN A 42 -11.22 12.70 10.05
CA ASN A 42 -10.15 12.11 10.84
C ASN A 42 -9.15 11.45 9.89
N PRO A 43 -8.38 12.25 9.14
CA PRO A 43 -7.51 11.71 8.10
C PRO A 43 -6.47 10.80 8.73
N MET A 44 -6.41 9.56 8.24
CA MET A 44 -5.37 8.60 8.54
C MET A 44 -4.64 8.28 7.25
N SER A 45 -3.32 8.16 7.30
CA SER A 45 -2.51 7.70 6.18
C SER A 45 -1.73 6.48 6.61
N ILE A 46 -1.70 5.47 5.75
CA ILE A 46 -0.82 4.32 5.90
C ILE A 46 0.20 4.43 4.78
N ASN A 47 1.40 4.88 5.13
CA ASN A 47 2.48 4.94 4.18
C ASN A 47 3.15 3.56 4.06
N PRO A 48 3.10 2.90 2.89
CA PRO A 48 3.68 1.57 2.70
C PRO A 48 5.21 1.54 2.81
N PHE A 49 5.88 2.69 2.70
CA PHE A 49 7.34 2.79 2.78
C PHE A 49 7.87 2.89 4.21
N SER A 50 7.02 3.28 5.19
CA SER A 50 7.47 3.65 6.53
C SER A 50 8.16 2.53 7.31
N GLU A 51 7.78 1.27 7.07
CA GLU A 51 8.34 0.11 7.77
C GLU A 51 9.44 -0.60 6.96
N VAL A 52 9.79 -0.08 5.78
CA VAL A 52 10.83 -0.70 4.96
C VAL A 52 12.21 -0.33 5.54
N PRO A 53 13.05 -1.33 5.89
CA PRO A 53 14.28 -1.06 6.63
C PRO A 53 15.33 -0.37 5.75
N GLU A 54 16.01 0.61 6.33
CA GLU A 54 17.06 1.39 5.64
C GLU A 54 18.48 0.95 5.98
N ASN A 55 18.68 0.21 7.08
CA ASN A 55 20.00 -0.22 7.51
C ASN A 55 20.60 -1.30 6.59
N ASP A 56 21.93 -1.40 6.61
CA ASP A 56 22.69 -2.30 5.71
C ASP A 56 22.93 -3.69 6.29
N THR A 57 22.05 -4.14 7.18
CA THR A 57 22.10 -5.54 7.64
C THR A 57 21.61 -6.46 6.53
N GLU A 58 22.17 -7.65 6.41
CA GLU A 58 21.80 -8.61 5.35
C GLU A 58 20.28 -8.86 5.29
N LYS A 59 19.65 -9.08 6.46
CA LYS A 59 18.19 -9.25 6.58
C LYS A 59 17.39 -8.04 6.11
N ALA A 60 17.88 -6.83 6.37
CA ALA A 60 17.22 -5.61 5.94
C ALA A 60 17.34 -5.38 4.44
N ILE A 61 18.51 -5.67 3.87
CA ILE A 61 18.74 -5.62 2.42
C ILE A 61 17.80 -6.60 1.71
N GLU A 62 17.66 -7.83 2.23
CA GLU A 62 16.73 -8.84 1.73
C GLU A 62 15.27 -8.34 1.81
N ALA A 63 14.80 -7.94 2.99
CA ALA A 63 13.43 -7.44 3.18
C ALA A 63 13.10 -6.23 2.29
N ARG A 64 14.07 -5.32 2.12
CA ARG A 64 13.95 -4.17 1.21
C ARG A 64 13.88 -4.61 -0.25
N SER A 65 14.70 -5.58 -0.65
CA SER A 65 14.67 -6.14 -2.01
C SER A 65 13.34 -6.83 -2.32
N ASP A 66 12.82 -7.59 -1.37
CA ASP A 66 11.52 -8.27 -1.48
C ASP A 66 10.38 -7.25 -1.61
N PHE A 67 10.42 -6.18 -0.81
CA PHE A 67 9.47 -5.09 -0.95
C PHE A 67 9.57 -4.43 -2.34
N LEU A 68 10.76 -4.00 -2.76
CA LEU A 68 10.94 -3.28 -4.03
C LEU A 68 10.63 -4.14 -5.27
N SER A 69 10.71 -5.47 -5.16
CA SER A 69 10.37 -6.40 -6.24
C SER A 69 8.89 -6.76 -6.29
N SER A 70 8.20 -6.84 -5.16
CA SER A 70 6.77 -7.20 -5.08
C SER A 70 5.84 -6.00 -5.24
N PHE A 71 6.23 -4.85 -4.71
CA PHE A 71 5.40 -3.64 -4.67
C PHE A 71 4.97 -3.07 -6.04
N PRO A 72 5.72 -3.22 -7.14
CA PRO A 72 5.25 -2.81 -8.47
C PRO A 72 3.90 -3.42 -8.90
N SER A 73 3.57 -4.63 -8.43
CA SER A 73 2.26 -5.25 -8.70
C SER A 73 1.10 -4.54 -7.99
N ILE A 74 1.35 -4.03 -6.78
CA ILE A 74 0.39 -3.21 -6.04
C ILE A 74 0.23 -1.86 -6.73
N LEU A 75 1.34 -1.22 -7.13
CA LEU A 75 1.32 0.02 -7.91
C LEU A 75 0.54 -0.15 -9.22
N ALA A 76 0.70 -1.28 -9.92
CA ALA A 76 -0.05 -1.57 -11.13
C ALA A 76 -1.56 -1.68 -10.86
N THR A 77 -1.94 -2.30 -9.73
CA THR A 77 -3.35 -2.40 -9.30
C THR A 77 -3.93 -1.04 -8.92
N MET A 78 -3.13 -0.18 -8.29
CA MET A 78 -3.54 1.18 -7.94
C MET A 78 -3.67 2.07 -9.18
N ALA A 79 -2.74 1.93 -10.13
CA ALA A 79 -2.71 2.69 -11.37
C ALA A 79 -3.82 2.25 -12.35
N ALA A 80 -4.01 0.94 -12.53
CA ALA A 80 -4.92 0.41 -13.53
C ALA A 80 -5.77 -0.75 -12.99
N PRO A 81 -6.70 -0.49 -12.06
CA PRO A 81 -7.45 -1.53 -11.36
C PRO A 81 -8.37 -2.37 -12.28
N GLN A 82 -8.83 -1.81 -13.39
CA GLN A 82 -9.76 -2.48 -14.30
C GLN A 82 -9.06 -3.21 -15.45
N TYR A 83 -8.07 -2.57 -16.06
CA TYR A 83 -7.47 -3.02 -17.33
C TYR A 83 -6.03 -3.50 -17.21
N GLY A 84 -5.42 -3.34 -16.03
CA GLY A 84 -4.01 -3.67 -15.79
C GLY A 84 -3.04 -2.75 -16.54
N THR A 85 -1.76 -3.05 -16.41
CA THR A 85 -0.66 -2.26 -17.01
C THR A 85 0.04 -3.04 -18.12
N SER A 86 0.39 -2.34 -19.21
CA SER A 86 1.11 -2.90 -20.35
C SER A 86 2.57 -3.27 -20.05
N ASP A 87 3.21 -4.01 -20.96
CA ASP A 87 4.62 -4.42 -20.89
C ASP A 87 5.61 -3.25 -20.85
N LEU A 88 5.22 -2.06 -21.32
CA LEU A 88 6.02 -0.84 -21.20
C LEU A 88 5.79 -0.11 -19.86
N GLN A 89 4.58 -0.23 -19.32
CA GLN A 89 4.19 0.43 -18.07
C GLN A 89 4.76 -0.31 -16.85
N GLN A 90 4.79 -1.63 -16.85
CA GLN A 90 5.30 -2.41 -15.70
C GLN A 90 6.77 -2.08 -15.37
N PRO A 91 7.72 -2.10 -16.33
CA PRO A 91 9.10 -1.71 -16.04
C PRO A 91 9.23 -0.23 -15.66
N MET A 92 8.32 0.62 -16.14
CA MET A 92 8.33 2.04 -15.80
C MET A 92 7.92 2.27 -14.34
N LEU A 93 6.90 1.56 -13.84
CA LEU A 93 6.53 1.57 -12.42
C LEU A 93 7.69 1.10 -11.53
N GLN A 94 8.38 0.03 -11.93
CA GLN A 94 9.55 -0.45 -11.19
C GLN A 94 10.68 0.58 -11.16
N LYS A 95 10.97 1.23 -12.30
CA LYS A 95 11.98 2.31 -12.36
C LYS A 95 11.59 3.50 -11.48
N ALA A 96 10.33 3.91 -11.50
CA ALA A 96 9.82 5.00 -10.66
C ALA A 96 9.98 4.67 -9.17
N LEU A 97 9.55 3.47 -8.75
CA LEU A 97 9.67 2.98 -7.39
C LEU A 97 11.13 2.99 -6.89
N ILE A 98 12.05 2.41 -7.66
CA ILE A 98 13.48 2.37 -7.29
C ILE A 98 14.04 3.79 -7.19
N SER A 99 13.71 4.67 -8.15
CA SER A 99 14.21 6.05 -8.16
C SER A 99 13.72 6.85 -6.95
N VAL A 100 12.45 6.71 -6.60
CA VAL A 100 11.84 7.38 -5.45
C VAL A 100 12.41 6.83 -4.15
N TRP A 101 12.53 5.51 -4.03
CA TRP A 101 13.13 4.88 -2.86
C TRP A 101 14.59 5.33 -2.64
N GLN A 102 15.40 5.38 -3.70
CA GLN A 102 16.79 5.84 -3.61
C GLN A 102 16.90 7.31 -3.15
N ASN A 103 15.89 8.13 -3.43
CA ASN A 103 15.88 9.54 -3.06
C ASN A 103 15.37 9.76 -1.62
N LYS A 104 14.28 9.07 -1.24
CA LYS A 104 13.53 9.37 -0.02
C LYS A 104 13.49 8.25 1.03
N GLY A 105 13.89 7.03 0.69
CA GLY A 105 13.86 5.88 1.60
C GLY A 105 12.46 5.65 2.17
N SER A 106 12.38 5.40 3.48
CA SER A 106 11.12 5.18 4.21
C SER A 106 10.19 6.40 4.25
N LYS A 107 10.69 7.58 3.86
CA LYS A 107 9.92 8.82 3.73
C LYS A 107 9.32 9.03 2.34
N ALA A 108 9.53 8.09 1.42
CA ALA A 108 8.84 8.10 0.14
C ALA A 108 7.32 8.08 0.33
N GLU A 109 6.60 8.72 -0.58
CA GLU A 109 5.14 8.66 -0.67
C GLU A 109 4.73 8.15 -2.05
N ILE A 110 3.48 7.68 -2.17
CA ILE A 110 2.92 7.26 -3.47
C ILE A 110 2.85 8.45 -4.45
N THR A 111 2.60 9.65 -3.93
CA THR A 111 2.63 10.92 -4.66
C THR A 111 3.98 11.16 -5.33
N ASP A 112 5.10 10.79 -4.69
CA ASP A 112 6.43 10.92 -5.27
C ASP A 112 6.62 10.06 -6.52
N ILE A 113 6.00 8.87 -6.53
CA ILE A 113 6.00 7.97 -7.70
C ILE A 113 5.18 8.59 -8.83
N ALA A 114 4.00 9.13 -8.50
CA ALA A 114 3.15 9.83 -9.46
C ALA A 114 3.88 11.02 -10.10
N ASP A 115 4.48 11.88 -9.28
CA ASP A 115 5.24 13.05 -9.73
C ASP A 115 6.44 12.66 -10.60
N TRP A 116 7.16 11.59 -10.22
CA TRP A 116 8.26 11.08 -11.02
C TRP A 116 7.81 10.62 -12.41
N LEU A 117 6.66 9.95 -12.48
CA LEU A 117 6.06 9.46 -13.73
C LEU A 117 5.53 10.61 -14.61
N LEU A 118 4.87 11.61 -14.02
CA LEU A 118 4.38 12.80 -14.72
C LEU A 118 5.52 13.62 -15.33
N ALA A 119 6.70 13.61 -14.71
CA ALA A 119 7.89 14.29 -15.23
C ALA A 119 8.55 13.55 -16.43
N ARG A 120 8.04 12.39 -16.86
CA ARG A 120 8.54 11.67 -18.04
C ARG A 120 8.02 12.28 -19.34
N LYS A 121 8.71 12.02 -20.45
CA LYS A 121 8.30 12.48 -21.80
C LYS A 121 7.33 11.51 -22.46
N GLU A 122 7.41 10.25 -22.06
CA GLU A 122 6.66 9.15 -22.60
C GLU A 122 5.19 9.22 -22.16
N SER A 123 4.27 9.19 -23.13
CA SER A 123 2.83 9.28 -22.85
C SER A 123 2.34 8.18 -21.91
N TYR A 124 2.79 6.94 -22.12
CA TYR A 124 2.40 5.82 -21.27
C TYR A 124 2.87 5.95 -19.81
N ALA A 125 3.94 6.72 -19.55
CA ALA A 125 4.40 7.01 -18.20
C ALA A 125 3.56 8.11 -17.56
N GLN A 126 3.23 9.16 -18.31
CA GLN A 126 2.31 10.21 -17.86
C GLN A 126 0.91 9.66 -17.58
N GLU A 127 0.42 8.72 -18.39
CA GLU A 127 -0.82 7.99 -18.15
C GLU A 127 -0.83 7.32 -16.79
N LEU A 128 0.27 6.65 -16.40
CA LEU A 128 0.41 6.04 -15.07
C LEU A 128 0.43 7.08 -13.94
N GLY A 129 1.05 8.24 -14.17
CA GLY A 129 1.16 9.31 -13.17
C GLY A 129 -0.14 10.11 -12.97
N ASN A 130 -1.01 10.14 -13.99
CA ASN A 130 -2.29 10.85 -13.94
C ASN A 130 -3.38 10.11 -13.14
N ILE A 131 -3.11 8.88 -12.69
CA ILE A 131 -4.08 8.16 -11.86
C ILE A 131 -4.12 8.78 -10.47
N SER A 132 -5.32 9.22 -10.13
CA SER A 132 -5.67 9.77 -8.83
C SER A 132 -5.59 8.67 -7.77
N PHE A 133 -4.52 8.69 -6.97
CA PHE A 133 -4.37 7.85 -5.77
C PHE A 133 -5.14 8.43 -4.55
N TYR A 134 -6.38 8.89 -4.75
CA TYR A 134 -7.24 9.46 -3.69
C TYR A 134 -8.14 8.41 -3.05
#